data_AF-A0A5B0RDP7-F1
#
_entry.id   AF-A0A5B0RDP7-F1
#
_cell.length_a   1.000
_cell.length_b   1.000
_cell.length_c   1.000
_cell.angle_alpha   90.00
_cell.angle_beta   90.00
_cell.angle_gamma   90.00
#
_symmetry.space_group_name_H-M   'P 1'
#
loop_
_entity.id
_entity.type
_entity.pdbx_description
1 polymer ?
#
loop_
_entity_poly.entity_id
_entity_poly.type
_entity_poly.pdbx_seq_one_letter_code
_entity_poly.pdbx_strand_id
1 'polypeptide(L)'
;MADDESYINERAREQSSGMPKCKCSNCAPHVVRLVLEGLFAANNSNFDDILDNLFAPSMPYNLKHKYPTKSSLVKKRKFTKDDDDEVDHFASHLLNNLYLFYDTEVSPGGTIQVSDLFGKDDDFKSKPQPMNTSTRTLTQPTKKPRKSGSASAQAIPTTAMDVGQAPSPRPPTKKALAQEESRRKSLERQAAKKMEDEKKELRRKQIALIMSQTLADHSTNQEVE
;
A
#
# COMPACT_ATOMS: atom_id res chain seq x y z
N MET A 1 3.07 36.66 10.90
CA MET A 1 3.40 36.23 12.27
C MET A 1 4.91 36.17 12.39
N ALA A 2 5.54 37.32 12.67
CA ALA A 2 7.00 37.44 12.81
C ALA A 2 7.40 38.41 13.95
N ASP A 3 6.44 38.89 14.74
CA ASP A 3 6.62 39.94 15.76
C ASP A 3 6.21 39.45 17.16
N ASP A 4 6.53 38.21 17.52
CA ASP A 4 6.41 37.75 18.91
C ASP A 4 7.71 38.11 19.64
N GLU A 5 7.62 39.02 20.61
CA GLU A 5 8.74 39.52 21.42
C GLU A 5 9.50 38.38 22.11
N SER A 6 8.78 37.33 22.53
CA SER A 6 9.37 36.14 23.16
C SER A 6 10.29 35.40 22.19
N TYR A 7 9.85 35.22 20.94
CA TYR A 7 10.63 34.57 19.90
C TYR A 7 11.87 35.38 19.53
N ILE A 8 11.77 36.71 19.46
CA ILE A 8 12.91 37.59 19.17
C ILE A 8 13.97 37.48 20.27
N ASN A 9 13.56 37.53 21.53
CA ASN A 9 14.46 37.41 22.68
C ASN A 9 15.14 36.03 22.77
N GLU A 10 14.39 34.96 22.50
CA GLU A 10 14.91 33.60 22.42
C GLU A 10 16.00 33.48 21.35
N ARG A 11 15.74 34.00 20.15
CA ARG A 11 16.69 34.00 19.03
C ARG A 11 17.94 34.82 19.32
N ALA A 12 17.81 35.96 19.99
CA ALA A 12 18.94 36.77 20.41
C ALA A 12 19.82 36.02 21.43
N ARG A 13 19.20 35.31 22.39
CA ARG A 13 19.93 34.48 23.35
C ARG A 13 20.69 33.35 22.67
N GLU A 14 20.06 32.62 21.75
CA GLU A 14 20.70 31.54 20.97
C GLU A 14 21.96 32.05 20.26
N GLN A 15 21.87 33.23 19.62
CA GLN A 15 22.99 33.86 18.90
C GLN A 15 24.12 34.26 19.86
N SER A 16 23.79 34.91 20.98
CA SER A 16 24.78 35.31 21.99
C SER A 16 25.50 34.13 22.64
N SER A 17 24.83 32.97 22.71
CA SER A 17 25.37 31.73 23.26
C SER A 17 26.16 30.91 22.23
N GLY A 18 26.25 31.36 20.98
CA GLY A 18 26.93 30.64 19.91
C GLY A 18 26.25 29.33 19.51
N MET A 19 24.94 29.20 19.75
CA MET A 19 24.21 27.98 19.41
C MET A 19 24.18 27.74 17.90
N PRO A 20 24.29 26.48 17.44
CA PRO A 20 24.24 26.16 16.02
C PRO A 20 22.88 26.53 15.43
N LYS A 21 22.88 26.92 14.15
CA LYS A 21 21.64 27.29 13.45
C LYS A 21 20.67 26.11 13.45
N CYS A 22 19.41 26.40 13.77
CA CYS A 22 18.35 25.41 13.75
C CYS A 22 18.19 24.79 12.35
N LYS A 23 18.19 23.45 12.29
CA LYS A 23 18.01 22.66 11.08
C LYS A 23 16.60 22.06 10.94
N CYS A 24 15.61 22.56 11.70
CA CYS A 24 14.25 22.00 11.69
C CYS A 24 13.52 22.27 10.36
N SER A 25 12.35 21.65 10.20
CA SER A 25 11.54 21.75 8.97
C SER A 25 11.11 23.18 8.64
N ASN A 26 11.00 24.05 9.65
CA ASN A 26 10.67 25.46 9.47
C ASN A 26 11.89 26.32 9.12
N CYS A 27 13.06 26.05 9.74
CA CYS A 27 14.26 26.89 9.57
C CYS A 27 15.14 26.45 8.38
N ALA A 28 15.17 25.16 8.04
CA ALA A 28 16.01 24.61 6.98
C ALA A 28 15.34 23.40 6.29
N PRO A 29 14.27 23.62 5.51
CA PRO A 29 13.47 22.53 4.93
C PRO A 29 14.29 21.61 3.99
N HIS A 30 15.31 22.15 3.32
CA HIS A 30 16.20 21.34 2.46
C HIS A 30 17.10 20.39 3.27
N VAL A 31 17.59 20.84 4.43
CA VAL A 31 18.45 20.02 5.31
C VAL A 31 17.67 18.84 5.87
N VAL A 32 16.42 19.07 6.31
CA VAL A 32 15.57 17.98 6.80
C VAL A 32 15.33 16.89 5.77
N ARG A 33 15.21 17.25 4.49
CA ARG A 33 15.05 16.24 3.42
C ARG A 33 16.27 15.32 3.31
N LEU A 34 17.48 15.88 3.37
CA LEU A 34 18.71 15.11 3.32
C LEU A 34 18.86 14.21 4.55
N VAL A 35 18.51 14.72 5.74
CA VAL A 35 18.48 13.92 6.98
C VAL A 35 17.51 12.74 6.82
N LEU A 36 16.29 12.96 6.33
CA LEU A 36 15.32 11.89 6.08
C LEU A 36 15.81 10.85 5.07
N GLU A 37 16.55 11.30 4.04
CA GLU A 37 17.20 10.42 3.07
C GLU A 37 18.38 9.65 3.68
N GLY A 38 19.08 10.16 4.69
CA GLY A 38 20.15 9.43 5.40
C GLY A 38 19.63 8.47 6.48
N LEU A 39 18.49 8.79 7.11
CA LEU A 39 17.97 8.07 8.27
C LEU A 39 17.67 6.59 8.02
N PHE A 40 17.38 6.18 6.78
CA PHE A 40 17.17 4.75 6.49
C PHE A 40 18.45 3.92 6.69
N ALA A 41 19.63 4.55 6.59
CA ALA A 41 20.94 3.95 6.75
C ALA A 41 21.57 4.26 8.12
N ALA A 42 20.81 4.88 9.02
CA ALA A 42 21.29 5.27 10.34
C ALA A 42 21.64 4.06 11.21
N ASN A 43 22.74 4.20 11.93
CA ASN A 43 23.25 3.32 12.98
C ASN A 43 23.94 4.20 14.03
N ASN A 44 24.36 3.58 15.14
CA ASN A 44 24.95 4.33 16.27
C ASN A 44 26.25 5.08 15.91
N SER A 45 26.93 4.72 14.83
CA SER A 45 28.21 5.33 14.43
C SER A 45 28.10 6.43 13.38
N ASN A 46 26.96 6.55 12.67
CA ASN A 46 26.80 7.52 11.58
C ASN A 46 25.64 8.51 11.81
N PHE A 47 24.99 8.45 12.98
CA PHE A 47 23.83 9.29 13.29
C PHE A 47 24.18 10.78 13.25
N ASP A 48 25.28 11.19 13.90
CA ASP A 48 25.71 12.58 13.93
C ASP A 48 26.12 13.07 12.52
N ASP A 49 26.82 12.24 11.76
CA ASP A 49 27.16 12.55 10.36
C ASP A 49 25.92 12.76 9.48
N ILE A 50 24.84 12.03 9.74
CA ILE A 50 23.55 12.21 9.05
C ILE A 50 22.92 13.55 9.44
N LEU A 51 22.92 13.92 10.72
CA LEU A 51 22.40 15.21 11.19
C LEU A 51 23.22 16.41 10.67
N ASP A 52 24.51 16.18 10.43
CA ASP A 52 25.43 17.19 9.91
C ASP A 52 25.54 17.22 8.38
N ASN A 53 24.74 16.42 7.66
CA ASN A 53 24.79 16.30 6.20
C ASN A 53 26.19 15.91 5.67
N LEU A 54 27.00 15.25 6.49
CA LEU A 54 28.31 14.70 6.12
C LEU A 54 28.18 13.26 5.61
N PHE A 55 27.06 12.60 5.91
CA PHE A 55 26.78 11.26 5.46
C PHE A 55 26.34 11.21 3.99
N ALA A 56 27.15 10.57 3.15
CA ALA A 56 26.80 10.19 1.79
C ALA A 56 26.51 8.67 1.75
N PRO A 57 25.25 8.24 1.54
CA PRO A 57 24.96 6.82 1.42
C PRO A 57 25.69 6.22 0.22
N SER A 58 26.45 5.15 0.45
CA SER A 58 27.20 4.45 -0.62
C SER A 58 26.28 3.91 -1.72
N MET A 59 25.01 3.60 -1.42
CA MET A 59 24.05 3.06 -2.38
C MET A 59 22.61 3.46 -2.03
N PRO A 60 21.79 3.90 -3.00
CA PRO A 60 20.36 4.08 -2.78
C PRO A 60 19.70 2.70 -2.61
N TYR A 61 19.39 2.32 -1.36
CA TYR A 61 18.68 1.07 -1.09
C TYR A 61 17.22 1.18 -1.54
N ASN A 62 16.87 0.42 -2.59
CA ASN A 62 15.49 0.36 -3.04
C ASN A 62 14.68 -0.63 -2.17
N LEU A 63 14.06 -0.10 -1.11
CA LEU A 63 13.22 -0.88 -0.20
C LEU A 63 11.92 -1.38 -0.86
N LYS A 64 11.57 -0.96 -2.09
CA LYS A 64 10.31 -1.39 -2.76
C LYS A 64 10.21 -2.90 -2.91
N HIS A 65 11.34 -3.60 -3.00
CA HIS A 65 11.36 -5.06 -3.07
C HIS A 65 11.13 -5.73 -1.70
N LYS A 66 11.35 -5.04 -0.58
CA LYS A 66 11.09 -5.56 0.78
C LYS A 66 9.64 -5.35 1.22
N TYR A 67 8.95 -4.35 0.69
CA TYR A 67 7.55 -4.14 1.02
C TYR A 67 6.68 -5.21 0.34
N PRO A 68 5.76 -5.85 1.07
CA PRO A 68 4.74 -6.69 0.45
C PRO A 68 4.06 -5.91 -0.66
N THR A 69 3.90 -6.53 -1.83
CA THR A 69 3.13 -5.93 -2.92
C THR A 69 1.75 -5.64 -2.36
N LYS A 70 1.32 -4.37 -2.40
CA LYS A 70 -0.01 -3.97 -1.92
C LYS A 70 -1.01 -4.95 -2.53
N SER A 71 -1.76 -5.65 -1.68
CA SER A 71 -2.80 -6.56 -2.15
C SER A 71 -3.72 -5.76 -3.06
N SER A 72 -4.14 -6.38 -4.17
CA SER A 72 -5.14 -5.76 -5.03
C SER A 72 -6.31 -5.36 -4.15
N LEU A 73 -6.72 -4.09 -4.22
CA LEU A 73 -7.90 -3.62 -3.51
C LEU A 73 -9.04 -4.58 -3.82
N VAL A 74 -9.45 -5.34 -2.80
CA VAL A 74 -10.65 -6.16 -2.89
C VAL A 74 -11.76 -5.18 -3.22
N LYS A 75 -12.34 -5.30 -4.41
CA LYS A 75 -13.47 -4.46 -4.80
C LYS A 75 -14.59 -4.77 -3.81
N LYS A 76 -14.78 -3.89 -2.83
CA LYS A 76 -15.91 -3.97 -1.92
C LYS A 76 -17.18 -4.04 -2.77
N ARG A 77 -18.09 -4.95 -2.43
CA ARG A 77 -19.42 -5.00 -3.04
C ARG A 77 -20.04 -3.62 -2.90
N LYS A 78 -20.73 -3.14 -3.94
CA LYS A 78 -21.55 -1.95 -3.80
C LYS A 78 -22.72 -2.31 -2.87
N PHE A 79 -22.93 -1.49 -1.85
CA PHE A 79 -24.14 -1.58 -1.03
C PHE A 79 -25.36 -1.49 -1.95
N THR A 80 -26.28 -2.42 -1.76
CA THR A 80 -27.55 -2.51 -2.45
C THR A 80 -28.63 -1.89 -1.59
N LYS A 81 -29.76 -1.52 -2.21
CA LYS A 81 -30.89 -0.96 -1.48
C LYS A 81 -31.40 -1.89 -0.37
N ASP A 82 -31.36 -3.20 -0.61
CA ASP A 82 -31.72 -4.19 0.42
C ASP A 82 -30.78 -4.13 1.63
N ASP A 83 -29.48 -3.87 1.43
CA ASP A 83 -28.55 -3.70 2.55
C ASP A 83 -28.83 -2.40 3.32
N ASP A 84 -29.19 -1.32 2.61
CA ASP A 84 -29.58 -0.06 3.27
C ASP A 84 -30.82 -0.26 4.14
N ASP A 85 -31.82 -0.98 3.62
CA ASP A 85 -33.06 -1.29 4.33
C ASP A 85 -32.78 -2.24 5.53
N GLU A 86 -31.85 -3.20 5.39
CA GLU A 86 -31.40 -4.07 6.50
C GLU A 86 -30.67 -3.30 7.60
N VAL A 87 -29.75 -2.41 7.22
CA VAL A 87 -28.99 -1.58 8.17
C VAL A 87 -29.91 -0.62 8.91
N ASP A 88 -30.86 0.00 8.22
CA ASP A 88 -31.83 0.91 8.83
C ASP A 88 -32.75 0.18 9.82
N HIS A 89 -33.22 -1.01 9.44
CA HIS A 89 -34.00 -1.86 10.33
C HIS A 89 -33.21 -2.27 11.58
N PHE A 90 -31.95 -2.69 11.41
CA PHE A 90 -31.09 -3.08 12.52
C PHE A 90 -30.76 -1.89 13.44
N ALA A 91 -30.46 -0.72 12.86
CA ALA A 91 -30.21 0.50 13.63
C ALA A 91 -31.43 0.91 14.46
N SER A 92 -32.63 0.87 13.85
CA SER A 92 -33.90 1.13 14.54
C SER A 92 -34.14 0.14 15.67
N HIS A 93 -33.82 -1.14 15.47
CA HIS A 93 -33.95 -2.16 16.52
C HIS A 93 -33.02 -1.90 17.69
N LEU A 94 -31.76 -1.54 17.44
CA LEU A 94 -30.80 -1.19 18.50
C LEU A 94 -31.26 0.04 19.29
N LEU A 95 -31.75 1.06 18.59
CA LEU A 95 -32.23 2.28 19.23
C LEU A 95 -33.44 1.96 20.13
N ASN A 96 -34.41 1.23 19.63
CA ASN A 96 -35.59 0.86 20.42
C ASN A 96 -35.22 0.04 21.67
N ASN A 97 -34.32 -0.94 21.53
CA ASN A 97 -33.83 -1.70 22.68
C ASN A 97 -33.09 -0.82 23.70
N LEU A 98 -32.31 0.16 23.25
CA LEU A 98 -31.63 1.11 24.14
C LEU A 98 -32.63 1.95 24.93
N TYR A 99 -33.68 2.46 24.25
CA TYR A 99 -34.74 3.23 24.87
C TYR A 99 -35.45 2.42 25.96
N LEU A 100 -35.89 1.21 25.62
CA LEU A 100 -36.52 0.30 26.56
C LEU A 100 -35.60 0.01 27.75
N PHE A 101 -34.35 -0.39 27.50
CA PHE A 101 -33.40 -0.73 28.56
C PHE A 101 -33.15 0.43 29.53
N TYR A 102 -33.00 1.65 29.01
CA TYR A 102 -32.75 2.79 29.88
C TYR A 102 -33.96 3.11 30.77
N ASP A 103 -35.16 3.12 30.19
CA ASP A 103 -36.39 3.44 30.91
C ASP A 103 -36.78 2.34 31.91
N THR A 104 -36.35 1.08 31.70
CA THR A 104 -36.67 -0.05 32.58
C THR A 104 -35.58 -0.42 33.59
N GLU A 105 -34.31 -0.27 33.24
CA GLU A 105 -33.18 -0.75 34.07
C GLU A 105 -32.31 0.37 34.62
N VAL A 106 -32.18 1.50 33.89
CA VAL A 106 -31.26 2.58 34.28
C VAL A 106 -31.97 3.67 35.07
N SER A 107 -33.15 4.11 34.63
CA SER A 107 -33.92 5.16 35.32
C SER A 107 -35.43 4.94 35.26
N PRO A 108 -35.97 3.92 35.97
CA PRO A 108 -37.41 3.70 36.06
C PRO A 108 -38.11 4.90 36.69
N GLY A 109 -38.91 5.63 35.91
CA GLY A 109 -39.58 6.85 36.39
C GLY A 109 -38.65 8.05 36.60
N GLY A 110 -37.45 8.03 36.00
CA GLY A 110 -36.50 9.13 36.03
C GLY A 110 -36.99 10.38 35.30
N THR A 111 -36.48 11.54 35.72
CA THR A 111 -36.79 12.83 35.09
C THR A 111 -36.12 13.01 33.72
N ILE A 112 -35.07 12.24 33.42
CA ILE A 112 -34.31 12.30 32.16
C ILE A 112 -34.71 11.09 31.31
N GLN A 113 -35.23 11.33 30.12
CA GLN A 113 -35.58 10.31 29.15
C GLN A 113 -34.44 10.10 28.15
N VAL A 114 -34.37 8.96 27.47
CA VAL A 114 -33.33 8.72 26.43
C VAL A 114 -33.39 9.75 25.30
N SER A 115 -34.59 10.21 24.94
CA SER A 115 -34.78 11.30 23.99
C SER A 115 -34.15 12.63 24.43
N ASP A 116 -33.96 12.85 25.73
CA ASP A 116 -33.27 14.06 26.24
C ASP A 116 -31.75 13.94 26.07
N LEU A 117 -31.22 12.72 26.03
CA LEU A 117 -29.79 12.44 25.83
C LEU A 117 -29.39 12.41 24.35
N PHE A 118 -30.24 11.81 23.51
CA PHE A 118 -29.94 11.56 22.10
C PHE A 118 -30.75 12.42 21.11
N GLY A 119 -31.64 13.28 21.62
CA GLY A 119 -32.52 14.12 20.82
C GLY A 119 -33.67 13.34 20.17
N LYS A 120 -34.75 14.04 19.80
CA LYS A 120 -35.83 13.49 18.98
C LYS A 120 -35.42 13.54 17.51
N ASP A 121 -34.94 12.41 16.99
CA ASP A 121 -35.01 11.94 15.59
C ASP A 121 -34.97 12.95 14.41
N ASP A 122 -34.11 13.97 14.40
CA ASP A 122 -33.95 14.81 13.17
C ASP A 122 -32.51 15.05 12.68
N ASP A 123 -31.46 14.59 13.38
CA ASP A 123 -30.07 14.80 12.93
C ASP A 123 -29.33 13.52 12.48
N PHE A 124 -29.91 12.34 12.67
CA PHE A 124 -29.36 11.07 12.15
C PHE A 124 -29.74 10.79 10.68
N LYS A 125 -30.35 11.77 10.01
CA LYS A 125 -30.49 11.70 8.56
C LYS A 125 -29.10 11.79 7.95
N SER A 126 -28.64 10.66 7.44
CA SER A 126 -27.46 10.46 6.61
C SER A 126 -27.38 11.51 5.49
N LYS A 127 -26.90 12.71 5.81
CA LYS A 127 -26.24 13.55 4.82
C LYS A 127 -24.89 12.91 4.59
N PRO A 128 -24.59 12.33 3.42
CA PRO A 128 -23.22 12.04 3.07
C PRO A 128 -22.46 13.36 3.08
N GLN A 129 -21.80 13.65 4.19
CA GLN A 129 -20.79 14.70 4.27
C GLN A 129 -19.71 14.29 3.25
N PRO A 130 -19.45 15.10 2.21
CA PRO A 130 -18.29 14.85 1.37
C PRO A 130 -17.07 15.07 2.27
N MET A 131 -16.50 13.96 2.72
CA MET A 131 -15.17 13.94 3.29
C MET A 131 -14.25 14.68 2.32
N ASN A 132 -13.76 15.82 2.79
CA ASN A 132 -12.64 16.56 2.24
C ASN A 132 -11.49 15.55 2.08
N THR A 133 -11.35 15.03 0.87
CA THR A 133 -10.10 14.48 0.38
C THR A 133 -9.51 15.52 -0.53
N SER A 134 -8.49 16.20 -0.02
CA SER A 134 -7.60 17.08 -0.78
C SER A 134 -7.28 16.41 -2.13
N THR A 135 -7.89 16.93 -3.18
CA THR A 135 -7.79 16.39 -4.53
C THR A 135 -6.43 16.81 -5.05
N ARG A 136 -5.42 15.95 -4.89
CA ARG A 136 -4.17 16.09 -5.64
C ARG A 136 -4.52 15.91 -7.12
N THR A 137 -4.48 17.01 -7.86
CA THR A 137 -4.66 17.06 -9.31
C THR A 137 -3.69 16.08 -9.98
N LEU A 138 -4.20 14.93 -10.39
CA LEU A 138 -3.49 14.03 -11.29
C LEU A 138 -3.81 14.48 -12.70
N THR A 139 -2.88 15.22 -13.29
CA THR A 139 -2.84 15.52 -14.72
C THR A 139 -3.03 14.23 -15.52
N GLN A 140 -4.12 14.16 -16.29
CA GLN A 140 -4.36 13.08 -17.23
C GLN A 140 -3.37 13.20 -18.40
N PRO A 141 -2.61 12.14 -18.75
CA PRO A 141 -1.98 12.09 -20.05
C PRO A 141 -3.06 11.86 -21.12
N THR A 142 -3.07 12.74 -22.10
CA THR A 142 -3.93 12.73 -23.27
C THR A 142 -3.77 11.44 -24.08
N LYS A 143 -4.90 10.87 -24.50
CA LYS A 143 -4.97 9.72 -25.43
C LYS A 143 -4.31 10.11 -26.76
N LYS A 144 -3.25 9.39 -27.17
CA LYS A 144 -2.82 9.38 -28.58
C LYS A 144 -3.82 8.53 -29.39
N PRO A 145 -4.38 9.02 -30.51
CA PRO A 145 -5.25 8.22 -31.35
C PRO A 145 -4.42 7.18 -32.13
N ARG A 146 -4.79 5.90 -31.98
CA ARG A 146 -4.30 4.80 -32.81
C ARG A 146 -5.09 4.84 -34.12
N LYS A 147 -4.43 5.21 -35.22
CA LYS A 147 -4.97 5.05 -36.58
C LYS A 147 -5.13 3.55 -36.86
N SER A 148 -6.37 3.07 -36.92
CA SER A 148 -6.73 1.80 -37.54
C SER A 148 -7.49 2.12 -38.83
N GLY A 149 -6.76 2.26 -39.94
CA GLY A 149 -7.36 2.27 -41.27
C GLY A 149 -7.64 0.83 -41.70
N SER A 150 -8.91 0.42 -41.68
CA SER A 150 -9.37 -0.78 -42.39
C SER A 150 -9.64 -0.40 -43.83
N ALA A 151 -8.65 -0.56 -44.70
CA ALA A 151 -8.89 -0.53 -46.14
C ALA A 151 -9.28 -1.95 -46.58
N SER A 152 -10.57 -2.14 -46.85
CA SER A 152 -11.08 -3.33 -47.52
C SER A 152 -10.72 -3.21 -49.00
N ALA A 153 -9.76 -4.02 -49.47
CA ALA A 153 -9.43 -4.13 -50.88
C ALA A 153 -9.90 -5.50 -51.37
N GLN A 154 -10.88 -5.46 -52.27
CA GLN A 154 -11.47 -6.61 -52.94
C GLN A 154 -10.41 -7.28 -53.83
N ALA A 155 -10.34 -8.61 -53.78
CA ALA A 155 -9.51 -9.42 -54.66
C ALA A 155 -10.24 -9.68 -55.98
N ILE A 156 -9.56 -9.44 -57.10
CA ILE A 156 -9.88 -9.98 -58.43
C ILE A 156 -8.70 -10.90 -58.82
N PRO A 157 -8.94 -12.12 -59.34
CA PRO A 157 -7.85 -13.04 -59.65
C PRO A 157 -7.35 -12.86 -61.08
N THR A 158 -6.05 -13.07 -61.31
CA THR A 158 -5.57 -13.50 -62.63
C THR A 158 -4.25 -14.25 -62.51
N THR A 159 -4.19 -15.35 -63.25
CA THR A 159 -3.17 -16.39 -63.36
C THR A 159 -2.00 -15.98 -64.24
N ALA A 160 -0.77 -16.45 -63.96
CA ALA A 160 0.14 -17.04 -64.95
C ALA A 160 1.39 -17.64 -64.28
N MET A 161 1.93 -18.67 -64.92
CA MET A 161 3.01 -19.58 -64.51
C MET A 161 4.42 -18.99 -64.68
N ASP A 162 5.39 -19.46 -63.88
CA ASP A 162 6.75 -19.75 -64.39
C ASP A 162 7.56 -20.64 -63.42
N VAL A 163 8.45 -21.45 -64.00
CA VAL A 163 9.25 -22.55 -63.46
C VAL A 163 10.62 -22.06 -62.97
N GLY A 164 11.15 -22.65 -61.89
CA GLY A 164 12.61 -22.78 -61.74
C GLY A 164 13.22 -22.57 -60.33
N GLN A 165 14.17 -23.47 -60.02
CA GLN A 165 15.16 -23.46 -58.94
C GLN A 165 14.77 -23.97 -57.53
N ALA A 166 15.30 -25.16 -57.19
CA ALA A 166 15.40 -25.67 -55.83
C ALA A 166 16.43 -24.85 -55.00
N PRO A 167 16.12 -24.42 -53.76
CA PRO A 167 17.07 -23.69 -52.93
C PRO A 167 17.96 -24.64 -52.09
N SER A 168 19.24 -24.28 -52.02
CA SER A 168 20.29 -24.93 -51.20
C SER A 168 20.00 -24.85 -49.68
N PRO A 169 20.72 -25.60 -48.82
CA PRO A 169 20.33 -25.81 -47.43
C PRO A 169 20.39 -24.50 -46.65
N ARG A 170 19.22 -24.06 -46.15
CA ARG A 170 19.06 -22.77 -45.47
C ARG A 170 19.74 -22.83 -44.10
N PRO A 171 20.54 -21.83 -43.71
CA PRO A 171 21.02 -21.68 -42.34
C PRO A 171 19.83 -21.60 -41.37
N PRO A 172 19.99 -22.02 -40.09
CA PRO A 172 18.89 -22.17 -39.14
C PRO A 172 18.05 -20.89 -39.12
N THR A 173 16.79 -21.04 -39.49
CA THR A 173 15.90 -19.89 -39.65
C THR A 173 15.78 -19.15 -38.32
N LYS A 174 15.74 -17.82 -38.37
CA LYS A 174 15.64 -16.90 -37.21
C LYS A 174 14.55 -17.28 -36.18
N LYS A 175 13.56 -18.09 -36.58
CA LYS A 175 12.50 -18.65 -35.73
C LYS A 175 12.94 -19.82 -34.85
N ALA A 176 13.87 -20.66 -35.31
CA ALA A 176 14.38 -21.80 -34.55
C ALA A 176 15.20 -21.35 -33.33
N LEU A 177 16.04 -20.32 -33.49
CA LEU A 177 16.83 -19.74 -32.40
C LEU A 177 15.95 -19.11 -31.31
N ALA A 178 14.87 -18.41 -31.71
CA ALA A 178 13.92 -17.83 -30.76
C ALA A 178 13.12 -18.91 -30.00
N GLN A 179 12.80 -20.04 -30.64
CA GLN A 179 12.10 -21.15 -30.00
C GLN A 179 12.98 -21.86 -28.97
N GLU A 180 14.27 -22.03 -29.26
CA GLU A 180 15.23 -22.64 -28.33
C GLU A 180 15.52 -21.73 -27.13
N GLU A 181 15.68 -20.42 -27.34
CA GLU A 181 15.84 -19.45 -26.25
C GLU A 181 14.61 -19.41 -25.34
N SER A 182 13.41 -19.44 -25.93
CA SER A 182 12.15 -19.52 -25.19
C SER A 182 12.05 -20.80 -24.35
N ARG A 183 12.47 -21.94 -24.91
CA ARG A 183 12.50 -23.23 -24.19
C ARG A 183 13.49 -23.17 -23.02
N ARG A 184 14.67 -22.58 -23.22
CA ARG A 184 15.69 -22.40 -22.17
C ARG A 184 15.17 -21.55 -21.02
N LYS A 185 14.54 -20.41 -21.35
CA LYS A 185 13.95 -19.50 -20.36
C LYS A 185 12.79 -20.13 -19.59
N SER A 186 12.02 -21.00 -20.24
CA SER A 186 10.95 -21.76 -19.57
C SER A 186 11.52 -22.76 -18.55
N LEU A 187 12.58 -23.50 -18.90
CA LEU A 187 13.22 -24.44 -17.99
C LEU A 187 13.86 -23.74 -16.79
N GLU A 188 14.52 -22.60 -17.02
CA GLU A 188 15.11 -21.79 -15.94
C GLU A 188 14.04 -21.29 -14.96
N ARG A 189 12.89 -20.81 -15.45
CA ARG A 189 11.76 -20.41 -14.59
C ARG A 189 11.20 -21.60 -13.79
N GLN A 190 11.15 -22.78 -14.39
CA GLN A 190 10.69 -23.99 -13.71
C GLN A 190 11.67 -24.42 -12.61
N ALA A 191 12.98 -24.33 -12.85
CA ALA A 191 14.02 -24.58 -11.86
C ALA A 191 13.96 -23.56 -10.70
N ALA A 192 13.83 -22.27 -11.02
CA ALA A 192 13.70 -21.21 -10.02
C ALA A 192 12.46 -21.41 -9.13
N LYS A 193 11.32 -21.79 -9.74
CA LYS A 193 10.09 -22.10 -8.99
C LYS A 193 10.28 -23.30 -8.05
N LYS A 194 10.93 -24.37 -8.49
CA LYS A 194 11.22 -25.54 -7.64
C LYS A 194 12.09 -25.16 -6.42
N MET A 195 13.13 -24.34 -6.62
CA MET A 195 13.97 -23.87 -5.52
C MET A 195 13.20 -23.01 -4.52
N GLU A 196 12.29 -22.15 -5.01
CA GLU A 196 11.44 -21.32 -4.14
C GLU A 196 10.48 -22.18 -3.32
N ASP A 197 9.85 -23.18 -3.96
CA ASP A 197 8.91 -24.10 -3.30
C ASP A 197 9.62 -24.96 -2.24
N GLU A 198 10.84 -25.44 -2.53
CA GLU A 198 11.68 -26.15 -1.55
C GLU A 198 12.02 -25.29 -0.34
N LYS A 199 12.40 -24.02 -0.56
CA LYS A 199 12.68 -23.07 0.53
C LYS A 199 11.44 -22.79 1.39
N LYS A 200 10.26 -22.68 0.77
CA LYS A 200 8.99 -22.52 1.50
C LYS A 200 8.69 -23.75 2.34
N GLU A 201 8.94 -24.94 1.81
CA GLU A 201 8.71 -26.20 2.51
C GLU A 201 9.65 -26.35 3.72
N LEU A 202 10.93 -26.01 3.58
CA LEU A 202 11.87 -25.97 4.71
C LEU A 202 11.43 -24.99 5.79
N ARG A 203 10.94 -23.80 5.40
CA ARG A 203 10.41 -22.82 6.36
C ARG A 203 9.17 -23.34 7.08
N ARG A 204 8.27 -24.02 6.38
CA ARG A 204 7.07 -24.64 7.00
C ARG A 204 7.47 -25.69 8.04
N LYS A 205 8.42 -26.57 7.69
CA LYS A 205 8.95 -27.59 8.61
C LYS A 205 9.60 -26.97 9.85
N GLN A 206 10.40 -25.92 9.66
CA GLN A 206 11.03 -25.21 10.77
C GLN A 206 9.99 -24.61 11.74
N ILE A 207 8.93 -23.97 11.21
CA ILE A 207 7.85 -23.41 12.03
C ILE A 207 7.11 -24.52 12.78
N ALA A 208 6.79 -25.63 12.11
CA ALA A 208 6.13 -26.76 12.75
C ALA A 208 6.96 -27.35 13.91
N LEU A 209 8.28 -27.45 13.72
CA LEU A 209 9.20 -27.91 14.77
C LEU A 209 9.17 -26.97 15.98
N ILE A 210 9.29 -25.66 15.75
CA ILE A 210 9.23 -24.65 16.82
C ILE A 210 7.90 -24.76 17.58
N MET A 211 6.77 -24.85 16.87
CA MET A 211 5.46 -24.99 17.50
C MET A 211 5.36 -26.25 18.36
N SER A 212 5.84 -27.40 17.86
CA SER A 212 5.83 -28.65 18.62
C SER A 212 6.73 -28.59 19.87
N GLN A 213 7.88 -27.95 19.77
CA GLN A 213 8.80 -27.79 20.89
C GLN A 213 8.23 -26.86 21.96
N THR A 214 7.66 -25.72 21.57
CA THR A 214 7.00 -24.82 22.52
C THR A 214 5.83 -25.47 23.24
N LEU A 215 5.05 -26.32 22.55
CA LEU A 215 3.96 -27.07 23.18
C LEU A 215 4.48 -28.09 24.20
N ALA A 216 5.56 -28.82 23.86
CA ALA A 216 6.19 -29.76 24.79
C ALA A 216 6.78 -29.05 26.02
N ASP A 217 7.46 -27.92 25.82
CA ASP A 217 8.01 -27.12 26.91
C ASP A 217 6.90 -26.59 27.83
N HIS A 218 5.76 -26.17 27.29
CA HIS A 218 4.61 -25.78 28.11
C HIS A 218 3.96 -26.93 28.88
N SER A 219 3.90 -28.14 28.30
CA SER A 219 3.37 -29.32 29.00
C SER A 219 4.29 -29.80 30.13
N THR A 220 5.61 -29.82 29.91
CA THR A 220 6.58 -30.23 30.95
C THR A 220 6.63 -29.29 32.15
N ASN A 221 6.37 -27.99 31.95
CA ASN A 221 6.29 -27.01 33.04
C ASN A 221 4.97 -27.10 33.84
N GLN A 222 3.97 -27.86 33.38
CA GLN A 222 2.68 -28.01 34.06
C GLN A 222 2.60 -29.29 34.93
N GLU A 223 3.57 -30.20 34.81
CA GLU A 223 3.65 -31.45 35.59
C GLU A 223 4.57 -31.34 36.83
N VAL A 224 5.16 -30.17 37.08
CA VAL A 224 6.10 -29.92 38.20
C VAL A 224 5.48 -29.03 39.29
N GLU A 225 4.17 -28.79 39.26
CA GLU A 225 3.41 -28.06 40.31
C GLU A 225 2.43 -28.99 41.06
#